data_AF-A0A376RQA1-F1
#
_entry.id   AF-A0A376RQA1-F1
#
_cell.length_a   1.000
_cell.length_b   1.000
_cell.length_c   1.000
_cell.angle_alpha   90.00
_cell.angle_beta   90.00
_cell.angle_gamma   90.00
#
_symmetry.space_group_name_H-M   'P 1'
#
loop_
_entity.id
_entity.type
_entity.pdbx_description
1 polymer ?
#
loop_
_entity_poly.entity_id
_entity_poly.type
_entity_poly.pdbx_seq_one_letter_code
_entity_poly.pdbx_strand_id
1 'polypeptide(L)'
;MTVSTYLESIKSNAYQRDITITNSIATIKNRLNGYFAGELVSHFVFGSYSRNTMLPRSYDPSSDVDYMVVFKNVIYQPQTYLNKLRDFVNYYYRTSEIKQSHPTIQLNLNHITFELVPASHNIYLVIKSLPTRIF
;
A
#
# COMPACT_ATOMS: atom_id res chain seq x y z
N MET A 1 23.67 -31.49 4.58
CA MET A 1 22.55 -30.61 4.22
C MET A 1 21.62 -31.40 3.30
N THR A 2 20.34 -31.55 3.64
CA THR A 2 19.35 -32.24 2.79
C THR A 2 18.54 -31.21 2.01
N VAL A 3 17.89 -31.65 0.92
CA VAL A 3 16.96 -30.81 0.15
C VAL A 3 15.88 -30.21 1.06
N SER A 4 15.31 -30.99 1.98
CA SER A 4 14.31 -30.50 2.93
C SER A 4 14.87 -29.39 3.84
N THR A 5 16.06 -29.57 4.43
CA THR A 5 16.66 -28.52 5.28
C THR A 5 17.03 -27.26 4.50
N TYR A 6 17.38 -27.39 3.22
CA TYR A 6 17.65 -26.26 2.34
C TYR A 6 16.36 -25.49 2.01
N LEU A 7 15.27 -26.18 1.69
CA LEU A 7 13.97 -25.56 1.40
C LEU A 7 13.37 -24.86 2.62
N GLU A 8 13.50 -25.43 3.83
CA GLU A 8 13.05 -24.77 5.06
C GLU A 8 13.86 -23.50 5.36
N SER A 9 15.16 -23.49 5.05
CA SER A 9 15.99 -22.28 5.15
C SER A 9 15.51 -21.18 4.20
N ILE A 10 15.25 -21.53 2.92
CA ILE A 10 14.69 -20.58 1.94
C ILE A 10 13.35 -20.03 2.44
N LYS A 11 12.43 -20.90 2.86
CA LYS A 11 11.11 -20.51 3.37
C LYS A 11 11.22 -19.57 4.57
N SER A 12 12.09 -19.86 5.53
CA SER A 12 12.29 -19.00 6.71
C SER A 12 12.80 -17.62 6.33
N ASN A 13 13.70 -17.52 5.36
CA ASN A 13 14.31 -16.26 4.93
C ASN A 13 13.43 -15.48 3.95
N ALA A 14 12.54 -16.15 3.22
CA ALA A 14 11.57 -15.54 2.31
C ALA A 14 10.34 -14.96 3.03
N TYR A 15 10.20 -15.17 4.34
CA TYR A 15 9.10 -14.61 5.12
C TYR A 15 9.42 -13.19 5.60
N GLN A 16 8.58 -12.22 5.23
CA GLN A 16 8.73 -10.82 5.62
C GLN A 16 8.38 -10.59 7.11
N ARG A 17 9.31 -9.99 7.87
CA ARG A 17 9.17 -9.69 9.32
C ARG A 17 9.56 -8.26 9.69
N ASP A 18 9.83 -7.41 8.70
CA ASP A 18 10.34 -6.08 8.95
C ASP A 18 9.30 -5.19 9.65
N ILE A 19 9.56 -4.92 10.94
CA ILE A 19 8.71 -4.08 11.79
C ILE A 19 8.70 -2.62 11.33
N THR A 20 9.71 -2.16 10.60
CA THR A 20 9.77 -0.80 10.07
C THR A 20 8.66 -0.54 9.05
N ILE A 21 8.28 -1.56 8.28
CA ILE A 21 7.15 -1.49 7.34
C ILE A 21 5.85 -1.28 8.10
N THR A 22 5.63 -2.02 9.19
CA THR A 22 4.45 -1.87 10.06
C THR A 22 4.37 -0.46 10.66
N ASN A 23 5.50 0.10 11.10
CA ASN A 23 5.58 1.47 11.63
C ASN A 23 5.28 2.51 10.55
N SER A 24 5.79 2.31 9.33
CA SER A 24 5.48 3.15 8.16
C SER A 24 3.99 3.12 7.81
N ILE A 25 3.36 1.94 7.84
CA ILE A 25 1.91 1.79 7.65
C ILE A 25 1.13 2.58 8.70
N ALA A 26 1.49 2.45 9.99
CA ALA A 26 0.84 3.20 11.06
C ALA A 26 1.01 4.72 10.90
N THR A 27 2.18 5.15 10.45
CA THR A 27 2.47 6.57 10.18
C THR A 27 1.62 7.10 9.02
N ILE A 28 1.54 6.37 7.90
CA ILE A 28 0.71 6.73 6.75
C ILE A 28 -0.77 6.80 7.16
N LYS A 29 -1.28 5.82 7.94
CA LYS A 29 -2.65 5.83 8.49
C LYS A 29 -2.94 7.13 9.25
N ASN A 30 -2.08 7.50 10.18
CA ASN A 30 -2.27 8.70 11.00
C ASN A 30 -2.23 9.98 10.14
N ARG A 31 -1.30 10.07 9.18
CA ARG A 31 -1.19 11.22 8.28
C ARG A 31 -2.40 11.34 7.34
N LEU A 32 -2.90 10.23 6.78
CA LEU A 32 -4.10 10.23 5.95
C LEU A 32 -5.34 10.68 6.72
N ASN A 33 -5.53 10.16 7.93
CA ASN A 33 -6.63 10.57 8.81
C ASN A 33 -6.62 12.06 9.13
N GLY A 34 -5.43 12.62 9.39
CA GLY A 34 -5.28 14.05 9.67
C GLY A 34 -5.47 14.92 8.43
N TYR A 35 -4.86 14.57 7.31
CA TYR A 35 -4.83 15.40 6.10
C TYR A 35 -6.16 15.42 5.34
N PHE A 36 -6.83 14.27 5.25
CA PHE A 36 -8.11 14.11 4.55
C PHE A 36 -9.28 14.00 5.53
N ALA A 37 -9.21 14.70 6.66
CA ALA A 37 -10.21 14.64 7.71
C ALA A 37 -11.62 14.90 7.14
N GLY A 38 -12.49 13.89 7.23
CA GLY A 38 -13.87 13.96 6.73
C GLY A 38 -14.04 13.70 5.23
N GLU A 39 -12.97 13.54 4.44
CA GLU A 39 -13.04 13.27 3.00
C GLU A 39 -12.97 11.78 2.64
N LEU A 40 -12.42 10.95 3.53
CA LEU A 40 -12.25 9.51 3.33
C LEU A 40 -13.41 8.71 3.93
N VAL A 41 -13.80 7.64 3.24
CA VAL A 41 -14.67 6.58 3.78
C VAL A 41 -13.83 5.60 4.58
N SER A 42 -12.68 5.21 4.01
CA SER A 42 -11.80 4.17 4.55
C SER A 42 -10.43 4.27 3.89
N HIS A 43 -9.43 3.63 4.48
CA HIS A 43 -8.14 3.40 3.87
C HIS A 43 -7.46 2.19 4.54
N PHE A 44 -6.77 1.36 3.76
CA PHE A 44 -6.22 0.10 4.27
C PHE A 44 -5.13 -0.46 3.36
N VAL A 45 -4.28 -1.31 3.93
CA VAL A 45 -3.31 -2.11 3.18
C VAL A 45 -4.02 -3.29 2.54
N PHE A 46 -3.67 -3.63 1.30
CA PHE A 46 -4.16 -4.81 0.60
C PHE A 46 -2.99 -5.56 -0.05
N GLY A 47 -3.28 -6.43 -1.02
CA GLY A 47 -2.24 -7.09 -1.80
C GLY A 47 -1.40 -8.11 -1.03
N SER A 48 -0.19 -8.34 -1.52
CA SER A 48 0.72 -9.40 -1.05
C SER A 48 1.11 -9.23 0.43
N TYR A 49 1.30 -7.98 0.88
CA TYR A 49 1.62 -7.68 2.27
C TYR A 49 0.49 -8.15 3.20
N SER A 50 -0.76 -7.83 2.87
CA SER A 50 -1.93 -8.21 3.68
C SER A 50 -2.14 -9.72 3.79
N ARG A 51 -1.65 -10.50 2.80
CA ARG A 51 -1.73 -11.97 2.77
C ARG A 51 -0.48 -12.66 3.31
N ASN A 52 0.50 -11.91 3.83
CA ASN A 52 1.82 -12.43 4.24
C ASN A 52 2.56 -13.19 3.13
N THR A 53 2.34 -12.81 1.87
CA THR A 53 3.02 -13.39 0.69
C THR A 53 3.98 -12.41 0.01
N MET A 54 4.18 -11.22 0.57
CA MET A 54 5.19 -10.28 0.10
C MET A 54 6.58 -10.77 0.49
N LEU A 55 7.51 -10.75 -0.45
CA LEU A 55 8.89 -11.16 -0.20
C LEU A 55 9.68 -10.02 0.49
N PRO A 56 10.72 -10.35 1.26
CA PRO A 56 11.70 -9.37 1.72
C PRO A 56 12.49 -8.79 0.56
N ARG A 57 12.99 -7.56 0.70
CA ARG A 57 13.82 -6.90 -0.32
C ARG A 57 15.13 -7.62 -0.66
N SER A 58 15.61 -8.49 0.23
CA SER A 58 16.74 -9.37 -0.06
C SER A 58 16.43 -10.42 -1.14
N TYR A 59 15.15 -10.77 -1.31
CA TYR A 59 14.65 -11.71 -2.33
C TYR A 59 13.99 -10.98 -3.51
N ASP A 60 13.28 -9.89 -3.25
CA ASP A 60 12.62 -9.06 -4.25
C ASP A 60 12.85 -7.57 -3.96
N PRO A 61 13.86 -6.94 -4.57
CA PRO A 61 14.17 -5.53 -4.37
C PRO A 61 13.03 -4.57 -4.76
N SER A 62 12.15 -5.01 -5.65
CA SER A 62 10.97 -4.27 -6.12
C SER A 62 9.76 -4.39 -5.21
N SER A 63 9.81 -5.21 -4.15
CA SER A 63 8.68 -5.39 -3.24
C SER A 63 8.16 -4.05 -2.71
N ASP A 64 6.84 -3.92 -2.81
CA ASP A 64 6.07 -2.75 -2.48
C ASP A 64 4.83 -3.11 -1.65
N VAL A 65 4.29 -2.13 -0.94
CA VAL A 65 3.07 -2.25 -0.14
C VAL A 65 1.94 -1.51 -0.83
N ASP A 66 1.01 -2.31 -1.34
CA ASP A 66 -0.28 -1.91 -1.87
C ASP A 66 -1.17 -1.23 -0.80
N TYR A 67 -1.49 0.04 -0.98
CA TYR A 67 -2.25 0.82 0.00
C TYR A 67 -3.42 1.57 -0.64
N MET A 68 -4.64 1.22 -0.25
CA MET A 68 -5.85 1.80 -0.83
C MET A 68 -6.39 2.96 -0.01
N VAL A 69 -6.79 4.04 -0.68
CA VAL A 69 -7.41 5.24 -0.08
C VAL A 69 -8.77 5.47 -0.72
N VAL A 70 -9.84 5.28 0.05
CA VAL A 70 -11.23 5.32 -0.43
C VAL A 70 -11.86 6.67 -0.11
N PHE A 71 -12.11 7.49 -1.14
CA PHE A 71 -12.74 8.80 -1.01
C PHE A 71 -14.28 8.71 -0.99
N LYS A 72 -14.93 9.61 -0.25
CA LYS A 72 -16.41 9.70 -0.14
C LYS A 72 -17.08 10.11 -1.45
N ASN A 73 -16.54 11.13 -2.11
CA ASN A 73 -17.14 11.66 -3.34
C ASN A 73 -16.82 10.77 -4.53
N VAL A 74 -17.78 10.61 -5.44
CA VAL A 74 -17.68 9.84 -6.70
C VAL A 74 -17.78 10.72 -7.95
N ILE A 75 -17.75 12.04 -7.78
CA ILE A 75 -18.06 13.02 -8.83
C ILE A 75 -16.80 13.52 -9.56
N TYR A 76 -15.60 13.20 -9.05
CA TYR A 76 -14.37 13.69 -9.64
C TYR A 76 -13.76 12.70 -10.64
N GLN A 77 -13.03 13.23 -11.61
CA GLN A 77 -12.25 12.44 -12.55
C GLN A 77 -11.17 11.63 -11.80
N PRO A 78 -10.79 10.43 -12.26
CA PRO A 78 -9.73 9.62 -11.63
C PRO A 78 -8.44 10.39 -11.34
N GLN A 79 -8.05 11.28 -12.26
CA GLN A 79 -6.88 12.13 -12.11
C GLN A 79 -6.96 13.08 -10.90
N THR A 80 -8.15 13.51 -10.50
CA THR A 80 -8.33 14.37 -9.33
C THR A 80 -7.91 13.66 -8.05
N TYR A 81 -8.27 12.39 -7.88
CA TYR A 81 -7.86 11.62 -6.70
C TYR A 81 -6.37 11.31 -6.70
N LEU A 82 -5.78 11.04 -7.87
CA LEU A 82 -4.33 10.91 -8.01
C LEU A 82 -3.61 12.19 -7.61
N ASN A 83 -4.11 13.36 -8.05
CA ASN A 83 -3.54 14.64 -7.68
C ASN A 83 -3.65 14.88 -6.17
N LYS A 84 -4.79 14.56 -5.54
CA LYS A 84 -4.94 14.65 -4.08
C LYS A 84 -3.92 13.80 -3.35
N LEU A 85 -3.73 12.55 -3.76
CA LEU A 85 -2.71 11.67 -3.18
C LEU A 85 -1.30 12.21 -3.41
N ARG A 86 -1.01 12.74 -4.60
CA ARG A 86 0.28 13.39 -4.90
C ARG A 86 0.52 14.58 -3.97
N ASP A 87 -0.48 15.42 -3.75
CA ASP A 87 -0.38 16.59 -2.87
C ASP A 87 -0.19 16.18 -1.40
N PHE A 88 -0.86 15.12 -0.95
CA PHE A 88 -0.64 14.50 0.35
C PHE A 88 0.80 14.00 0.51
N VAL A 89 1.33 13.26 -0.46
CA VAL A 89 2.69 12.74 -0.40
C VAL A 89 3.70 13.89 -0.41
N ASN A 90 3.50 14.88 -1.28
CA ASN A 90 4.32 16.10 -1.32
C ASN A 90 4.22 16.92 -0.03
N TYR A 91 3.14 16.83 0.74
CA TYR A 91 3.03 17.54 2.01
C TYR A 91 3.90 16.90 3.10
N TYR A 92 3.85 15.57 3.25
CA TYR A 92 4.48 14.86 4.37
C TYR A 92 5.84 14.21 4.06
N TYR A 93 6.17 14.01 2.78
CA TYR A 93 7.31 13.19 2.33
C TYR A 93 8.15 13.93 1.29
N ARG A 94 8.31 15.24 1.44
CA ARG A 94 9.04 16.12 0.50
C ARG A 94 10.45 15.66 0.14
N THR A 95 11.11 14.96 1.05
CA THR A 95 12.47 14.45 0.90
C THR A 95 12.53 13.02 0.35
N SER A 96 11.38 12.38 0.18
CA SER A 96 11.27 11.03 -0.37
C SER A 96 11.17 11.07 -1.90
N GLU A 97 11.59 10.01 -2.57
CA GLU A 97 11.38 9.88 -4.02
C GLU A 97 9.90 9.57 -4.29
N ILE A 98 9.27 10.42 -5.09
CA ILE A 98 7.84 10.34 -5.44
C ILE A 98 7.74 10.14 -6.94
N LYS A 99 7.15 9.01 -7.36
CA LYS A 99 6.86 8.72 -8.76
C LYS A 99 5.37 8.53 -8.93
N GLN A 100 4.79 9.21 -9.92
CA GLN A 100 3.43 8.91 -10.36
C GLN A 100 3.51 7.85 -11.46
N SER A 101 2.97 6.66 -11.20
CA SER A 101 2.78 5.58 -12.16
C SER A 101 1.29 5.43 -12.41
N HIS A 102 0.81 5.28 -13.64
CA HIS A 102 -0.63 5.07 -13.86
C HIS A 102 -1.05 3.72 -13.23
N PRO A 103 -2.09 3.58 -12.37
CA PRO A 103 -2.96 4.55 -11.69
C PRO A 103 -2.68 4.67 -10.16
N THR A 104 -1.42 4.78 -9.76
CA THR A 104 -0.95 4.84 -8.35
C THR A 104 -0.01 6.02 -8.10
N ILE A 105 0.15 6.40 -6.83
CA ILE A 105 1.24 7.29 -6.39
C ILE A 105 2.24 6.44 -5.62
N GLN A 106 3.45 6.33 -6.18
CA GLN A 106 4.54 5.57 -5.58
C GLN A 106 5.34 6.47 -4.63
N LEU A 107 5.43 6.05 -3.37
CA LEU A 107 6.17 6.69 -2.29
C LEU A 107 7.31 5.78 -1.84
N ASN A 108 8.55 6.17 -2.09
CA ASN A 108 9.73 5.42 -1.69
C ASN A 108 10.30 5.94 -0.36
N LEU A 109 10.26 5.12 0.69
CA LEU A 109 10.77 5.45 2.04
C LEU A 109 12.16 4.86 2.34
N ASN A 110 12.98 4.62 1.32
CA ASN A 110 14.28 3.93 1.34
C ASN A 110 14.20 2.43 1.69
N HIS A 111 13.51 2.07 2.78
CA HIS A 111 13.38 0.68 3.25
C HIS A 111 12.24 -0.09 2.58
N ILE A 112 11.23 0.62 2.07
CA ILE A 112 10.08 0.04 1.39
C ILE A 112 9.44 1.07 0.45
N THR A 113 8.75 0.58 -0.57
CA THR A 113 7.95 1.40 -1.48
C THR A 113 6.48 1.19 -1.14
N PHE A 114 5.70 2.27 -1.09
CA PHE A 114 4.25 2.23 -0.97
C PHE A 114 3.61 2.64 -2.28
N GLU A 115 2.63 1.87 -2.74
CA GLU A 115 1.78 2.25 -3.86
C GLU A 115 0.42 2.70 -3.36
N LEU A 116 0.19 4.01 -3.37
CA LEU A 116 -1.07 4.60 -2.95
C LEU A 116 -2.07 4.56 -4.11
N VAL A 117 -3.15 3.81 -3.92
CA VAL A 117 -4.19 3.59 -4.92
C VAL A 117 -5.46 4.35 -4.52
N PRO A 118 -5.91 5.34 -5.32
CA PRO A 118 -7.17 6.01 -5.05
C PRO A 118 -8.35 5.11 -5.45
N ALA A 119 -9.36 5.04 -4.58
CA ALA A 119 -10.62 4.39 -4.86
C ALA A 119 -11.79 5.32 -4.51
N SER A 120 -12.93 5.12 -5.15
CA SER A 120 -14.17 5.82 -4.84
C SER A 120 -15.14 4.90 -4.10
N HIS A 121 -16.03 5.47 -3.29
CA HIS A 121 -16.95 4.70 -2.45
C HIS A 121 -17.80 3.68 -3.22
N ASN A 122 -18.24 4.02 -4.44
CA ASN A 122 -19.04 3.12 -5.28
C ASN A 122 -18.24 1.86 -5.66
N ILE A 123 -16.99 2.04 -6.11
CA ILE A 123 -16.07 0.94 -6.42
C ILE A 123 -15.77 0.11 -5.16
N TYR A 124 -15.60 0.74 -4.01
CA TYR A 124 -15.35 0.05 -2.75
C TYR A 124 -16.51 -0.87 -2.34
N LEU A 125 -17.76 -0.43 -2.49
CA LEU A 125 -18.93 -1.27 -2.21
C LEU A 125 -18.97 -2.49 -3.13
N VAL A 126 -18.63 -2.32 -4.42
CA VAL A 126 -18.52 -3.44 -5.36
C VAL A 126 -17.45 -4.44 -4.88
N ILE A 127 -16.25 -3.99 -4.53
CA ILE A 127 -15.16 -4.87 -4.03
C ILE A 127 -15.59 -5.60 -2.74
N LYS A 128 -16.27 -4.91 -1.82
CA LYS A 128 -16.81 -5.51 -0.58
C LYS A 128 -17.91 -6.55 -0.83
N SER A 129 -18.67 -6.39 -1.91
CA SER A 129 -19.79 -7.27 -2.27
C SER A 129 -19.35 -8.54 -3.02
N LEU A 130 -18.11 -8.56 -3.54
CA LEU A 130 -17.54 -9.78 -4.10
C LEU A 130 -17.35 -10.80 -2.97
N PRO A 131 -17.75 -12.07 -3.17
CA PRO A 131 -17.62 -13.09 -2.16
C PRO A 131 -16.15 -13.17 -1.74
N THR A 132 -15.92 -13.14 -0.43
CA THR A 132 -14.61 -13.04 0.23
C THR A 132 -13.72 -14.30 0.05
N ARG A 133 -13.94 -15.06 -1.03
CA ARG A 133 -13.32 -16.37 -1.32
C ARG A 133 -12.41 -16.39 -2.54
N ILE A 134 -12.11 -15.25 -3.14
CA ILE A 134 -11.05 -15.19 -4.14
C ILE A 134 -10.25 -13.92 -3.82
N PHE A 135 -9.09 -14.08 -3.17
CA PHE A 135 -7.81 -13.38 -3.37
C PHE A 135 -6.82 -13.74 -2.26
#